data_AF-A0A1I5LWJ5-F1
#
_entry.id   AF-A0A1I5LWJ5-F1
#
_cell.length_a   1.000
_cell.length_b   1.000
_cell.length_c   1.000
_cell.angle_alpha   90.00
_cell.angle_beta   90.00
_cell.angle_gamma   90.00
#
_symmetry.space_group_name_H-M   'P 1'
#
loop_
_entity.id
_entity.type
_entity.pdbx_description
1 polymer ?
#
loop_
_entity_poly.entity_id
_entity_poly.type
_entity_poly.pdbx_seq_one_letter_code
_entity_poly.pdbx_strand_id
1 'polypeptide(L)'
;MEAASVAGPVEDVGTGSAEAAPHRAATDPGEDTAVQALEELVREIDRCAAELQGARARAEVLLADRRAGHSWLELVTQESRPLVVERITTVLSALSGAGSAWRRAQARALQEERVSINRIAAMYGVTRQRISALLREGAPAERSDAG
;
A
#
# COMPACT_ATOMS: atom_id res chain seq x y z
N MET A 1 -19.74 62.24 43.69
CA MET A 1 -19.93 62.55 45.12
C MET A 1 -21.14 61.74 45.52
N GLU A 2 -21.06 60.58 46.16
CA GLU A 2 -20.20 60.11 47.24
C GLU A 2 -20.23 58.57 47.27
N ALA A 3 -19.15 57.98 47.80
CA ALA A 3 -18.89 56.55 47.90
C ALA A 3 -19.58 55.90 49.12
N ALA A 4 -19.78 54.58 49.06
CA ALA A 4 -19.44 53.58 50.11
C ALA A 4 -20.23 52.28 49.81
N SER A 5 -19.59 51.21 49.37
CA SER A 5 -18.76 50.27 50.13
C SER A 5 -19.60 49.28 50.96
N VAL A 6 -19.67 48.04 50.47
CA VAL A 6 -19.91 46.86 51.29
C VAL A 6 -18.87 45.82 50.89
N ALA A 7 -18.16 45.28 51.88
CA ALA A 7 -17.16 44.23 51.76
C ALA A 7 -17.64 42.99 52.53
N GLY A 8 -17.37 41.82 51.96
CA GLY A 8 -17.50 40.49 52.56
C GLY A 8 -16.93 39.43 51.60
N PRO A 9 -16.35 38.31 52.07
CA PRO A 9 -14.93 38.01 51.80
C PRO A 9 -14.65 36.70 51.01
N VAL A 10 -13.37 36.58 50.56
CA VAL A 10 -12.43 35.42 50.29
C VAL A 10 -13.02 33.99 50.21
N GLU A 11 -12.62 32.99 49.39
CA GLU A 11 -11.43 32.55 48.60
C GLU A 11 -11.98 31.74 47.38
N ASP A 12 -11.28 31.44 46.30
CA ASP A 12 -10.42 30.24 46.19
C ASP A 12 -9.68 30.22 44.84
N VAL A 13 -8.51 29.58 44.88
CA VAL A 13 -7.49 29.40 43.86
C VAL A 13 -7.96 28.49 42.73
N GLY A 14 -7.58 28.84 41.50
CA GLY A 14 -7.84 28.02 40.32
C GLY A 14 -6.88 28.31 39.18
N THR A 15 -5.62 27.93 39.41
CA THR A 15 -4.57 27.51 38.47
C THR A 15 -4.96 27.43 36.99
N GLY A 16 -4.11 28.02 36.14
CA GLY A 16 -4.27 28.05 34.69
C GLY A 16 -4.30 26.69 34.00
N SER A 17 -4.73 26.72 32.74
CA SER A 17 -4.28 25.80 31.70
C SER A 17 -4.28 26.56 30.37
N ALA A 18 -3.09 27.07 30.04
CA ALA A 18 -2.69 27.22 28.66
C ALA A 18 -2.58 25.84 28.00
N GLU A 19 -2.73 25.82 26.68
CA GLU A 19 -2.41 24.72 25.76
C GLU A 19 -3.26 23.44 25.88
N ALA A 20 -4.29 23.38 25.04
CA ALA A 20 -4.58 22.15 24.31
C ALA A 20 -4.21 22.36 22.84
N ALA A 21 -2.93 22.15 22.55
CA ALA A 21 -2.46 21.89 21.19
C ALA A 21 -3.33 20.77 20.57
N PRO A 22 -3.54 20.75 19.24
CA PRO A 22 -4.20 19.62 18.61
C PRO A 22 -3.41 18.37 18.97
N HIS A 23 -4.11 17.41 19.57
CA HIS A 23 -3.62 16.07 19.82
C HIS A 23 -3.20 15.52 18.45
N ARG A 24 -1.90 15.62 18.13
CA ARG A 24 -1.28 14.75 17.13
C ARG A 24 -1.48 13.36 17.69
N ALA A 25 -2.56 12.71 17.25
CA ALA A 25 -2.80 11.31 17.48
C ALA A 25 -1.49 10.61 17.12
N ALA A 26 -0.91 9.93 18.10
CA ALA A 26 0.20 9.04 17.86
C ALA A 26 -0.31 8.05 16.81
N THR A 27 0.22 8.14 15.59
CA THR A 27 -0.18 7.34 14.44
C THR A 27 -0.16 5.87 14.86
N ASP A 28 -1.33 5.23 14.86
CA ASP A 28 -1.47 3.83 15.23
C ASP A 28 -0.64 3.01 14.21
N PRO A 29 0.15 1.98 14.59
CA PRO A 29 1.01 1.26 13.66
C PRO A 29 0.29 0.62 12.46
N GLY A 30 -1.03 0.47 12.53
CA GLY A 30 -1.89 0.05 11.41
C GLY A 30 -2.22 1.16 10.41
N GLU A 31 -2.29 2.41 10.87
CA GLU A 31 -2.91 3.54 10.15
C GLU A 31 -2.11 3.97 8.91
N ASP A 32 -0.80 3.67 8.84
CA ASP A 32 0.02 4.05 7.68
C ASP A 32 0.59 2.87 6.87
N THR A 33 0.36 1.62 7.28
CA THR A 33 0.86 0.46 6.50
C THR A 33 0.06 0.23 5.22
N ALA A 34 -1.26 0.49 5.27
CA ALA A 34 -2.11 0.42 4.09
C ALA A 34 -1.80 1.55 3.11
N VAL A 35 -1.65 2.79 3.60
CA VAL A 35 -1.27 3.93 2.76
C VAL A 35 0.08 3.68 2.09
N GLN A 36 1.11 3.29 2.86
CA GLN A 36 2.42 2.96 2.31
C GLN A 36 2.36 1.84 1.26
N ALA A 37 1.60 0.77 1.51
CA ALA A 37 1.46 -0.32 0.55
C ALA A 37 0.73 0.10 -0.72
N LEU A 38 -0.22 1.03 -0.63
CA LEU A 38 -0.90 1.59 -1.79
C LEU A 38 0.02 2.51 -2.59
N GLU A 39 0.80 3.37 -1.93
CA GLU A 39 1.81 4.20 -2.59
C GLU A 39 2.87 3.37 -3.30
N GLU A 40 3.34 2.28 -2.67
CA GLU A 40 4.25 1.34 -3.31
C GLU A 40 3.61 0.70 -4.54
N LEU A 41 2.36 0.25 -4.43
CA LEU A 41 1.65 -0.32 -5.58
C LEU A 41 1.53 0.69 -6.73
N VAL A 42 1.22 1.96 -6.45
CA VAL A 42 1.18 3.01 -7.48
C VAL A 42 2.55 3.17 -8.16
N ARG A 43 3.62 3.29 -7.36
CA ARG A 43 5.00 3.40 -7.90
C ARG A 43 5.40 2.19 -8.74
N GLU A 44 5.01 0.99 -8.32
CA GLU A 44 5.27 -0.25 -9.06
C GLU A 44 4.45 -0.32 -10.36
N ILE A 45 3.19 0.15 -10.36
CA ILE A 45 2.38 0.25 -11.57
C ILE A 45 3.04 1.19 -12.59
N ASP A 46 3.49 2.37 -12.16
CA ASP A 46 4.14 3.34 -13.04
C ASP A 46 5.43 2.78 -13.65
N ARG A 47 6.26 2.11 -12.83
CA ARG A 47 7.47 1.43 -13.30
C ARG A 47 7.14 0.33 -14.31
N CYS A 48 6.15 -0.51 -14.00
CA CYS A 48 5.71 -1.58 -14.88
C CYS A 48 5.14 -1.04 -16.20
N ALA A 49 4.40 0.07 -16.16
CA ALA A 49 3.90 0.73 -17.35
C ALA A 49 5.06 1.19 -18.24
N ALA A 50 6.09 1.82 -17.68
CA ALA A 50 7.28 2.23 -18.42
C ALA A 50 8.01 1.03 -19.06
N GLU A 51 8.17 -0.07 -18.32
CA GLU A 51 8.76 -1.31 -18.85
C GLU A 51 7.94 -1.92 -19.99
N LEU A 52 6.61 -1.93 -19.86
CA LEU A 52 5.71 -2.42 -20.91
C LEU A 52 5.73 -1.54 -22.16
N GLN A 53 5.89 -0.22 -22.02
CA GLN A 53 6.09 0.66 -23.18
C GLN A 53 7.41 0.35 -23.89
N GLY A 54 8.49 0.10 -23.15
CA GLY A 54 9.76 -0.35 -23.73
C GLY A 54 9.64 -1.69 -24.46
N ALA A 55 8.97 -2.66 -23.83
CA ALA A 55 8.71 -3.97 -24.44
C ALA A 55 7.86 -3.86 -25.72
N ARG A 56 6.83 -2.99 -25.71
CA ARG A 56 5.99 -2.69 -26.88
C ARG A 56 6.81 -2.13 -28.02
N ALA A 57 7.61 -1.08 -27.76
CA ALA A 57 8.46 -0.47 -28.78
C ALA A 57 9.44 -1.49 -29.38
N ARG A 58 10.02 -2.37 -28.56
CA ARG A 58 10.90 -3.43 -29.07
C ARG A 58 10.15 -4.45 -29.92
N ALA A 59 8.95 -4.87 -29.50
CA ALA A 59 8.11 -5.79 -30.26
C ALA A 59 7.72 -5.21 -31.63
N GLU A 60 7.49 -3.90 -31.73
CA GLU A 60 7.23 -3.23 -33.01
C GLU A 60 8.42 -3.30 -33.98
N VAL A 61 9.65 -3.15 -33.46
CA VAL A 61 10.87 -3.34 -34.27
C VAL A 61 10.98 -4.78 -34.76
N LEU A 62 10.79 -5.77 -33.86
CA LEU A 62 10.81 -7.19 -34.24
C LEU A 62 9.77 -7.52 -35.32
N LEU A 63 8.59 -6.91 -35.26
CA LEU A 63 7.55 -7.06 -36.28
C LEU A 63 7.97 -6.45 -37.62
N ALA A 64 8.61 -5.27 -37.61
CA ALA A 64 9.12 -4.63 -38.82
C ALA A 64 10.20 -5.49 -39.49
N ASP A 65 11.18 -5.98 -38.72
CA ASP A 65 12.25 -6.83 -39.22
C ASP A 65 11.71 -8.17 -39.76
N ARG A 66 10.72 -8.75 -39.06
CA ARG A 66 10.06 -9.97 -39.54
C ARG A 66 9.36 -9.76 -40.88
N ARG A 67 8.72 -8.60 -41.07
CA ARG A 67 8.06 -8.21 -42.34
C ARG A 67 9.07 -7.93 -43.45
N ALA A 68 10.28 -7.49 -43.11
CA ALA A 68 11.38 -7.33 -44.05
C ALA A 68 12.01 -8.67 -44.50
N GLY A 69 11.62 -9.79 -43.88
CA GLY A 69 12.00 -11.14 -44.30
C GLY A 69 13.00 -11.85 -43.38
N HIS A 70 13.43 -11.21 -42.29
CA HIS A 70 14.34 -11.83 -41.33
C HIS A 70 13.72 -13.06 -40.65
N SER A 71 14.54 -14.06 -40.36
CA SER A 71 14.12 -15.27 -39.66
C SER A 71 13.98 -15.04 -38.16
N TRP A 72 13.12 -15.79 -37.48
CA TRP A 72 12.96 -15.68 -36.02
C TRP A 72 14.24 -15.93 -35.24
N LEU A 73 15.10 -16.84 -35.73
CA LEU A 73 16.38 -17.13 -35.09
C LEU A 73 17.30 -15.90 -35.13
N GLU A 74 17.40 -15.22 -36.27
CA GLU A 74 18.19 -13.99 -36.39
C GLU A 74 17.63 -12.89 -35.49
N LEU A 75 16.31 -12.70 -35.49
CA LEU A 75 15.64 -11.65 -34.70
C LEU A 75 15.86 -11.81 -33.19
N VAL A 76 15.69 -13.02 -32.68
CA VAL A 76 15.87 -13.31 -31.24
C VAL A 76 17.35 -13.26 -30.86
N THR A 77 18.25 -13.69 -31.75
CA THR A 77 19.70 -13.65 -31.48
C THR A 77 20.24 -12.23 -31.45
N GLN A 78 19.70 -11.34 -32.28
CA GLN A 78 20.09 -9.93 -32.35
C GLN A 78 19.32 -9.04 -31.36
N GLU A 79 18.35 -9.60 -30.65
CA GLU A 79 17.56 -8.86 -29.68
C GLU A 79 18.41 -8.37 -28.51
N SER A 80 18.41 -7.05 -28.30
CA SER A 80 19.05 -6.45 -27.13
C SER A 80 18.35 -6.90 -25.85
N ARG A 81 19.15 -7.31 -24.86
CA ARG A 81 18.66 -7.73 -23.55
C ARG A 81 18.14 -6.54 -22.72
N PRO A 82 17.17 -6.76 -21.82
CA PRO A 82 16.38 -7.98 -21.65
C PRO A 82 15.39 -8.15 -22.81
N LEU A 83 15.16 -9.42 -23.19
CA LEU A 83 14.21 -9.78 -24.25
C LEU A 83 12.80 -9.30 -23.87
N VAL A 84 11.93 -9.09 -24.87
CA VAL A 84 10.52 -8.74 -24.63
C VAL A 84 9.85 -9.73 -23.66
N VAL A 85 10.11 -11.03 -23.82
CA VAL A 85 9.55 -12.08 -22.94
C VAL A 85 10.07 -12.00 -21.50
N GLU A 86 11.33 -11.61 -21.32
CA GLU A 86 11.93 -11.43 -20.00
C GLU A 86 11.30 -10.22 -19.30
N ARG A 87 11.15 -9.10 -20.02
CA ARG A 87 10.47 -7.90 -19.49
C ARG A 87 9.04 -8.19 -19.05
N ILE A 88 8.26 -8.93 -19.85
CA ILE A 88 6.89 -9.32 -19.49
C ILE A 88 6.89 -10.16 -18.20
N THR A 89 7.80 -11.12 -18.10
CA THR A 89 7.91 -12.00 -16.92
C THR A 89 8.27 -11.20 -15.66
N THR A 90 9.22 -10.27 -15.77
CA THR A 90 9.62 -9.37 -14.69
C THR A 90 8.46 -8.48 -14.24
N VAL A 91 7.73 -7.86 -15.18
CA VAL A 91 6.56 -7.01 -14.88
C VAL A 91 5.48 -7.80 -14.16
N LEU A 92 5.12 -8.99 -14.66
CA LEU A 92 4.11 -9.83 -14.02
C LEU A 92 4.51 -10.22 -12.59
N SER A 93 5.79 -10.51 -12.37
CA SER A 93 6.33 -10.85 -11.05
C SER A 93 6.26 -9.65 -10.10
N ALA A 94 6.66 -8.47 -10.56
CA ALA A 94 6.63 -7.23 -9.78
C ALA A 94 5.19 -6.85 -9.37
N LEU A 95 4.25 -6.84 -10.33
CA LEU A 95 2.84 -6.54 -10.06
C LEU A 95 2.19 -7.56 -9.12
N SER A 96 2.52 -8.84 -9.27
CA SER A 96 2.02 -9.90 -8.38
C SER A 96 2.49 -9.68 -6.93
N GLY A 97 3.77 -9.30 -6.76
CA GLY A 97 4.35 -8.96 -5.46
C GLY A 97 3.68 -7.75 -4.82
N ALA A 98 3.66 -6.61 -5.53
CA ALA A 98 3.07 -5.37 -5.05
C ALA A 98 1.57 -5.52 -4.73
N GLY A 99 0.80 -6.15 -5.62
CA GLY A 99 -0.62 -6.41 -5.40
C GLY A 99 -0.89 -7.35 -4.24
N SER A 100 0.01 -8.30 -3.95
CA SER A 100 -0.12 -9.18 -2.78
C SER A 100 0.23 -8.48 -1.47
N ALA A 101 1.19 -7.55 -1.47
CA ALA A 101 1.46 -6.69 -0.32
C ALA A 101 0.25 -5.78 -0.02
N TRP A 102 -0.28 -5.10 -1.05
CA TRP A 102 -1.44 -4.24 -0.93
C TRP A 102 -2.68 -4.98 -0.39
N ARG A 103 -3.03 -6.15 -0.95
CA ARG A 103 -4.20 -6.93 -0.48
C ARG A 103 -4.10 -7.28 1.00
N ARG A 104 -2.91 -7.58 1.51
CA ARG A 104 -2.72 -7.89 2.94
C ARG A 104 -2.89 -6.65 3.80
N ALA A 105 -2.27 -5.54 3.43
CA ALA A 105 -2.37 -4.28 4.17
C ALA A 105 -3.80 -3.75 4.20
N GLN A 106 -4.50 -3.77 3.05
CA GLN A 106 -5.90 -3.36 2.97
C GLN A 106 -6.83 -4.27 3.78
N ALA A 107 -6.64 -5.60 3.73
CA ALA A 107 -7.46 -6.52 4.52
C ALA A 107 -7.28 -6.30 6.04
N ARG A 108 -6.08 -5.90 6.48
CA ARG A 108 -5.78 -5.56 7.88
C ARG A 108 -6.44 -4.27 8.32
N ALA A 109 -6.28 -3.20 7.54
CA ALA A 109 -6.95 -1.93 7.81
C ALA A 109 -8.48 -2.12 7.95
N LEU A 110 -9.09 -2.92 7.07
CA LEU A 110 -10.51 -3.25 7.17
C LEU A 110 -10.86 -4.07 8.43
N GLN A 111 -9.98 -4.94 8.92
CA GLN A 111 -10.19 -5.65 10.18
C GLN A 111 -10.09 -4.71 11.39
N GLU A 112 -9.14 -3.77 11.36
CA GLU A 112 -8.96 -2.74 12.39
C GLU A 112 -10.20 -1.81 12.45
N GLU A 113 -10.80 -1.51 11.30
CA GLU A 113 -12.10 -0.87 11.16
C GLU A 113 -13.31 -1.76 11.55
N ARG A 114 -13.06 -2.96 12.10
CA ARG A 114 -14.06 -3.94 12.55
C ARG A 114 -14.95 -4.50 11.44
N VAL A 115 -14.55 -4.41 10.17
CA VAL A 115 -15.25 -5.05 9.06
C VAL A 115 -15.07 -6.56 9.14
N SER A 116 -16.17 -7.32 9.19
CA SER A 116 -16.07 -8.78 9.31
C SER A 116 -15.39 -9.45 8.11
N ILE A 117 -14.69 -10.57 8.34
CA ILE A 117 -14.04 -11.37 7.29
C ILE A 117 -15.02 -11.76 6.18
N ASN A 118 -16.26 -12.09 6.52
CA ASN A 118 -17.29 -12.45 5.54
C ASN A 118 -17.63 -11.26 4.63
N ARG A 119 -17.69 -10.05 5.19
CA ARG A 119 -17.94 -8.84 4.41
C ARG A 119 -16.75 -8.49 3.51
N ILE A 120 -15.52 -8.61 4.02
CA ILE A 120 -14.30 -8.43 3.22
C ILE A 120 -14.28 -9.43 2.05
N ALA A 121 -14.54 -10.71 2.32
CA ALA A 121 -14.58 -11.76 1.30
C ALA A 121 -15.58 -11.45 0.19
N ALA A 122 -16.79 -10.98 0.55
CA ALA A 122 -17.81 -10.57 -0.41
C ALA A 122 -17.37 -9.35 -1.25
N MET A 123 -16.76 -8.33 -0.64
CA MET A 123 -16.28 -7.14 -1.36
C MET A 123 -15.17 -7.49 -2.37
N TYR A 124 -14.30 -8.42 -2.02
CA TYR A 124 -13.16 -8.83 -2.83
C TYR A 124 -13.52 -9.90 -3.87
N GLY A 125 -14.75 -10.44 -3.83
CA GLY A 125 -15.17 -11.53 -4.70
C GLY A 125 -14.38 -12.83 -4.46
N VAL A 126 -13.89 -13.06 -3.24
CA VAL A 126 -13.10 -14.24 -2.87
C VAL A 126 -13.73 -15.00 -1.70
N THR A 127 -13.25 -16.21 -1.45
CA THR A 127 -13.74 -17.02 -0.33
C THR A 127 -13.25 -16.47 1.02
N ARG A 128 -13.99 -16.77 2.09
CA ARG A 128 -13.59 -16.48 3.48
C ARG A 128 -12.19 -17.00 3.80
N GLN A 129 -11.89 -18.24 3.36
CA GLN A 129 -10.59 -18.89 3.58
C GLN A 129 -9.44 -18.07 2.98
N ARG A 130 -9.65 -17.45 1.81
CA ARG A 130 -8.62 -16.62 1.16
C ARG A 130 -8.34 -15.35 1.96
N ILE A 131 -9.37 -14.70 2.51
CA ILE A 131 -9.17 -13.55 3.41
C ILE A 131 -8.48 -13.98 4.71
N SER A 132 -8.88 -15.10 5.31
CA SER A 132 -8.21 -15.61 6.51
C SER A 132 -6.73 -15.96 6.28
N ALA A 133 -6.36 -16.44 5.09
CA ALA A 133 -4.96 -16.67 4.73
C ALA A 133 -4.18 -15.35 4.66
N LEU A 134 -4.70 -14.34 3.96
CA LEU A 134 -4.07 -13.01 3.84
C LEU A 134 -3.81 -12.35 5.20
N LEU A 135 -4.74 -12.51 6.15
CA LEU A 135 -4.62 -11.93 7.49
C LEU A 135 -3.56 -12.64 8.34
N ARG A 136 -3.44 -13.98 8.23
CA ARG A 136 -2.44 -14.77 8.96
C ARG A 136 -1.01 -14.52 8.49
N GLU A 137 -0.80 -14.38 7.19
CA GLU A 137 0.54 -14.23 6.58
C GLU A 137 1.26 -12.92 6.94
N GLY A 138 0.54 -11.90 7.39
CA GLY A 138 1.17 -10.66 7.84
C GLY A 138 1.33 -10.56 9.37
N ALA A 139 0.80 -11.52 10.15
CA ALA A 139 0.87 -11.43 11.60
C ALA A 139 2.34 -11.59 11.94
N PRO A 140 3.00 -10.61 12.60
CA PRO A 140 4.35 -10.86 13.09
C PRO A 140 4.24 -12.09 13.97
N ALA A 141 5.04 -13.12 13.67
CA ALA A 141 5.09 -14.34 14.46
C ALA A 141 5.17 -13.89 15.92
N GLU A 142 4.11 -14.18 16.69
CA GLU A 142 4.07 -13.82 18.09
C GLU A 142 5.39 -14.30 18.70
N ARG A 143 6.08 -13.39 19.41
CA ARG A 143 7.27 -13.67 20.19
C ARG A 143 6.96 -14.85 21.10
N SER A 144 7.24 -16.06 20.62
CA SER A 144 7.24 -17.27 21.41
C SER A 144 8.57 -17.30 22.16
N ASP A 145 8.68 -16.37 23.10
CA ASP A 145 9.64 -16.40 24.19
C ASP A 145 8.82 -16.40 25.48
N ALA A 146 8.51 -17.61 25.95
CA ALA A 146 8.04 -17.91 27.30
C ALA A 146 8.04 -19.43 27.51
N GLY A 147 9.09 -19.94 28.17
CA GLY A 147 9.09 -21.27 28.80
C GLY A 147 10.40 -22.02 28.69
#